data_AF-A0A842NE73-F1
#
_entry.id   AF-A0A842NE73-F1
#
_cell.length_a   1.000
_cell.length_b   1.000
_cell.length_c   1.000
_cell.angle_alpha   90.00
_cell.angle_beta   90.00
_cell.angle_gamma   90.00
#
_symmetry.space_group_name_H-M   'P 1'
#
loop_
_entity.id
_entity.type
_entity.pdbx_description
1 polymer ?
#
loop_
_entity_poly.entity_id
_entity_poly.type
_entity_poly.pdbx_seq_one_letter_code
_entity_poly.pdbx_strand_id
1 'polypeptide(L)' 'MVIYVNPTPKIKKVICKDCGKEFEQKATARFARKYCDKCSAKRKKDYENLWKVTADECEDA' A
#
# COMPACT_ATOMS: atom_id res chain seq x y z
N MET A 1 -35.94 -18.60 -9.32
CA MET A 1 -34.58 -19.03 -8.91
C MET A 1 -33.66 -17.84 -9.16
N VAL A 2 -33.14 -17.20 -8.12
CA VAL A 2 -32.25 -16.02 -8.28
C VAL A 2 -30.82 -16.53 -8.32
N ILE A 3 -30.15 -16.38 -9.46
CA ILE A 3 -28.78 -16.86 -9.66
C ILE A 3 -27.85 -15.69 -9.33
N TYR A 4 -27.16 -15.74 -8.20
CA TYR A 4 -26.13 -14.77 -7.86
C TYR A 4 -24.83 -15.10 -8.61
N VAL A 5 -24.59 -14.38 -9.71
CA VAL A 5 -23.28 -14.37 -10.38
C VAL A 5 -22.40 -13.29 -9.77
N ASN A 6 -21.36 -13.69 -9.05
CA ASN A 6 -20.34 -12.76 -8.56
C ASN A 6 -19.52 -12.25 -9.75
N PRO A 7 -19.50 -10.93 -10.04
CA PRO A 7 -18.74 -10.40 -11.16
C PRO A 7 -17.23 -10.56 -10.89
N THR A 8 -16.50 -11.06 -11.88
CA THR A 8 -15.04 -11.16 -11.80
C THR A 8 -14.43 -9.75 -11.68
N PRO A 9 -13.57 -9.49 -10.69
CA PRO A 9 -13.01 -8.17 -10.49
C PRO A 9 -12.04 -7.85 -11.63
N LYS A 10 -12.34 -6.80 -12.40
CA LYS A 10 -11.44 -6.30 -13.45
C LYS A 10 -10.11 -5.90 -12.82
N ILE A 11 -8.99 -6.41 -13.32
CA ILE A 11 -7.64 -6.07 -12.86
C ILE A 11 -7.08 -4.97 -13.76
N LYS A 12 -6.46 -3.96 -13.15
CA LYS A 12 -5.76 -2.85 -13.79
C LYS A 12 -4.29 -2.88 -13.38
N LYS A 13 -3.39 -2.67 -14.35
CA LYS A 13 -1.97 -2.45 -14.10
C LYS A 13 -1.73 -0.98 -13.74
N VAL A 14 -1.00 -0.73 -12.65
CA VAL A 14 -0.68 0.62 -12.14
C VAL A 14 0.82 0.67 -11.85
N ILE A 15 1.44 1.82 -12.11
CA ILE A 15 2.86 2.03 -11.83
C ILE A 15 3.04 2.55 -10.41
N CYS A 16 3.93 1.92 -9.65
CA CYS A 16 4.29 2.36 -8.31
C CYS A 16 5.07 3.68 -8.37
N LYS A 17 4.64 4.71 -7.63
CA LYS A 17 5.32 6.01 -7.60
C LYS A 17 6.69 6.00 -6.90
N ASP A 18 6.97 5.01 -6.08
CA ASP A 18 8.23 4.93 -5.30
C ASP A 18 9.32 4.18 -6.07
N CYS A 19 8.98 3.03 -6.65
CA CYS A 19 9.97 2.14 -7.29
C CYS A 19 9.79 1.99 -8.81
N GLY A 20 8.80 2.66 -9.40
CA GLY A 20 8.53 2.61 -10.85
C GLY A 20 8.02 1.26 -11.36
N LYS A 21 7.82 0.26 -10.50
CA LYS A 21 7.36 -1.08 -10.91
C LYS A 21 5.86 -1.10 -11.17
N GLU A 22 5.46 -1.80 -12.22
CA GLU A 22 4.06 -2.11 -12.49
C GLU A 22 3.53 -3.15 -11.50
N PHE A 23 2.31 -2.95 -11.01
CA PHE A 23 1.63 -3.87 -10.14
C PHE A 23 0.14 -3.94 -10.47
N GLU A 24 -0.49 -5.04 -10.08
CA GLU A 24 -1.89 -5.30 -10.34
C GLU A 24 -2.79 -4.78 -9.21
N GLN A 25 -3.87 -4.12 -9.59
CA GLN A 25 -4.89 -3.66 -8.68
C GLN A 25 -6.29 -3.92 -9.24
N LYS A 26 -7.22 -4.30 -8.36
CA LYS A 26 -8.65 -4.37 -8.69
C LYS A 26 -9.14 -2.98 -9.13
N ALA A 27 -9.65 -2.86 -10.35
CA ALA A 27 -10.20 -1.64 -10.90
C ALA A 27 -11.41 -1.14 -10.10
N THR A 28 -12.14 -2.05 -9.45
CA THR A 28 -13.29 -1.75 -8.57
C THR A 28 -12.88 -1.50 -7.12
N ALA A 29 -11.59 -1.43 -6.80
CA ALA A 29 -11.15 -1.10 -5.45
C ALA A 29 -11.66 0.29 -5.06
N ARG A 30 -12.36 0.39 -3.92
CA ARG A 30 -12.80 1.67 -3.34
C ARG A 30 -11.65 2.65 -3.17
N PHE A 31 -10.45 2.14 -2.87
CA PHE A 31 -9.24 2.94 -2.70
C PHE A 31 -8.16 2.50 -3.68
N ALA A 32 -7.86 3.36 -4.66
CA ALA A 32 -6.76 3.16 -5.59
C ALA A 32 -5.40 3.22 -4.86
N ARG A 33 -4.57 2.19 -5.01
CA ARG A 33 -3.24 2.11 -4.42
C ARG A 33 -2.28 2.89 -5.32
N LYS A 34 -1.44 3.73 -4.70
CA LYS A 34 -0.39 4.50 -5.40
C LYS A 34 0.98 3.79 -5.39
N TYR A 35 1.11 2.78 -4.53
CA TYR A 35 2.35 2.08 -4.25
C TYR A 35 2.13 0.57 -4.36
N CYS A 36 3.16 -0.16 -4.80
CA CYS A 36 3.15 -1.62 -4.78
C CYS A 36 3.23 -2.16 -3.34
N ASP A 37 2.90 -3.43 -3.15
CA ASP A 37 2.85 -4.07 -1.83
C ASP A 37 4.17 -3.94 -1.05
N LYS A 38 5.32 -4.02 -1.72
CA LYS A 38 6.64 -3.86 -1.10
C LYS A 38 6.84 -2.45 -0.53
N CYS A 39 6.58 -1.42 -1.33
CA CYS A 39 6.74 -0.02 -0.93
C CYS A 39 5.72 0.36 0.14
N SER A 40 4.48 -0.12 0.01
CA SER A 40 3.44 0.10 1.02
C SER A 40 3.79 -0.56 2.36
N ALA A 41 4.34 -1.78 2.34
CA ALA A 41 4.75 -2.49 3.55
C ALA A 41 5.94 -1.80 4.24
N LYS A 42 6.90 -1.29 3.45
CA LYS A 42 8.02 -0.51 3.97
C LYS A 42 7.53 0.74 4.72
N ARG A 43 6.69 1.56 4.06
CA ARG A 43 6.12 2.77 4.68
C ARG A 43 5.35 2.50 5.97
N LYS A 44 4.61 1.39 6.03
CA LYS A 44 3.90 0.99 7.25
C LYS A 44 4.89 0.74 8.40
N LYS A 45 5.98 0.01 8.12
CA LYS A 45 7.05 -0.22 9.10
C LYS A 45 7.74 1.08 9.50
N ASP A 46 8.07 1.95 8.56
CA ASP A 46 8.67 3.25 8.87
C ASP A 46 7.77 4.08 9.80
N TYR A 47 6.45 4.06 9.56
CA TYR A 47 5.48 4.73 10.44
C TYR A 47 5.35 4.08 11.82
N GLU A 48 5.37 2.76 11.91
CA GLU A 48 5.39 2.05 13.21
C GLU A 48 6.69 2.31 13.98
N ASN A 49 7.82 2.39 13.28
CA ASN A 49 9.13 2.67 13.89
C ASN A 49 9.31 4.14 14.26
N LEU A 50 8.47 5.06 13.74
CA LEU A 50 8.51 6.48 14.09
C LEU A 50 8.32 6.69 15.60
N TRP A 51 7.52 5.83 16.25
CA TRP A 51 7.25 5.87 17.69
C TRP A 51 8.30 5.15 18.53
N LYS A 52 9.23 4.43 17.90
CA LYS A 52 10.36 3.76 18.57
C LYS A 52 11.57 4.67 18.74
N VAL A 53 11.53 5.90 18.23
CA VAL A 53 12.51 6.92 18.60
C VAL A 53 12.30 7.20 20.09
N THR A 54 13.10 6.52 20.91
CA THR A 54 13.18 6.77 22.35
C THR A 54 13.82 8.14 22.57
N ALA A 55 13.41 8.83 23.64
CA ALA A 55 13.94 10.14 24.04
C ALA A 55 15.47 10.17 24.28
N ASP A 56 16.13 9.01 24.17
CA ASP A 56 17.58 8.82 24.27
C ASP A 56 18.35 9.36 23.04
N GLU A 57 17.71 9.53 21.87
CA GLU A 57 18.33 10.15 20.69
C GLU A 57 18.09 11.66 20.59
N CYS A 58 17.78 12.30 21.71
CA CYS A 58 17.82 13.75 21.87
C CYS A 58 19.09 14.12 22.64
N GLU A 59 20.26 13.89 22.05
CA GLU A 59 21.49 14.53 22.52
C GLU A 59 21.38 16.03 22.17
N ASP A 60 21.06 16.82 23.20
CA ASP A 60 21.16 18.27 23.28
C ASP A 60 22.60 18.67 22.90
N ALA A 61 22.78 19.18 21.67
CA ALA A 61 24.05 19.71 21.17
C ALA A 61 24.14 21.22 21.38
#